data_AF-A0A830ZWS3-F1
#
_entry.id   AF-A0A830ZWS3-F1
#
_cell.length_a   1.000
_cell.length_b   1.000
_cell.length_c   1.000
_cell.angle_alpha   90.00
_cell.angle_beta   90.00
_cell.angle_gamma   90.00
#
_symmetry.space_group_name_H-M   'P 1'
#
loop_
_entity.id
_entity.type
_entity.pdbx_description
1 polymer ?
#
loop_
_entity_poly.entity_id
_entity_poly.type
_entity_poly.pdbx_seq_one_letter_code
_entity_poly.pdbx_strand_id
1 'polypeptide(L)'
;MNITVSDSHASADETFVADSPWWLKAKSTPVDIHPLTRPLSDEHNYISAGLVAKAWQGALDIQYLWVGESRSGQGMARDLMQMA
;
A
#
# COMPACT_ATOMS: atom_id res chain seq x y z
N MET A 1 13.40 -15.70 -30.59
CA MET A 1 12.42 -15.76 -29.47
C MET A 1 11.17 -15.04 -29.94
N ASN A 2 9.99 -15.64 -29.80
CA ASN A 2 8.73 -14.99 -30.17
C ASN A 2 8.01 -14.59 -28.87
N ILE A 3 7.79 -13.29 -28.66
CA ILE A 3 7.06 -12.76 -27.50
C ILE A 3 5.72 -12.24 -28.02
N THR A 4 4.62 -12.73 -27.45
CA THR A 4 3.27 -12.28 -27.80
C THR A 4 2.72 -11.42 -26.68
N VAL A 5 2.12 -10.28 -27.04
CA VAL A 5 1.41 -9.38 -26.11
C VAL A 5 -0.09 -9.65 -26.24
N SER A 6 -0.79 -9.69 -25.12
CA SER A 6 -2.25 -9.84 -25.06
C SER A 6 -2.78 -8.76 -24.13
N ASP A 7 -3.97 -8.22 -24.42
CA ASP A 7 -4.69 -7.31 -23.51
C ASP A 7 -5.74 -8.07 -22.67
N SER A 8 -5.93 -9.37 -22.93
CA SER A 8 -6.79 -10.25 -22.15
C SER A 8 -5.92 -11.23 -21.36
N HIS A 9 -6.08 -11.18 -20.04
CA HIS A 9 -5.33 -12.00 -19.10
C HIS A 9 -6.29 -12.69 -18.12
N ALA A 10 -5.96 -13.92 -17.74
CA ALA A 10 -6.61 -14.54 -16.60
C ALA A 10 -6.09 -13.93 -15.30
N SER A 11 -6.87 -13.95 -14.23
CA SER A 11 -6.42 -13.46 -12.90
C SER A 11 -5.17 -14.18 -12.38
N ALA A 12 -4.93 -15.42 -12.84
CA ALA A 12 -3.72 -16.17 -12.56
C ALA A 12 -2.46 -15.55 -13.21
N ASP A 13 -2.59 -14.92 -14.38
CA ASP A 13 -1.47 -14.25 -15.07
C ASP A 13 -1.05 -12.99 -14.31
N GLU A 14 -2.02 -12.21 -13.82
CA GLU A 14 -1.77 -11.03 -12.99
C GLU A 14 -1.05 -11.41 -11.69
N THR A 15 -1.50 -12.48 -11.04
CA THR A 15 -0.86 -13.01 -9.82
C THR A 15 0.58 -13.44 -10.11
N PHE A 16 0.81 -14.18 -11.19
CA PHE A 16 2.15 -14.61 -11.59
C PHE A 16 3.09 -13.43 -11.85
N VAL A 17 2.63 -12.40 -12.56
CA VAL A 17 3.41 -11.20 -12.85
C VAL A 17 3.69 -10.39 -11.58
N ALA A 18 2.72 -10.26 -10.68
CA ALA A 18 2.89 -9.56 -9.40
C ALA A 18 3.88 -10.27 -8.47
N ASP A 19 3.88 -11.61 -8.45
CA ASP A 19 4.71 -12.41 -7.56
C ASP A 19 6.13 -12.66 -8.08
N SER A 20 6.30 -12.70 -9.41
CA SER A 20 7.58 -13.01 -10.06
C SER A 20 8.76 -12.12 -9.62
N PRO A 21 8.61 -10.79 -9.48
CA PRO A 21 9.67 -9.92 -8.95
C PRO A 21 10.12 -10.33 -7.55
N TRP A 22 9.20 -10.77 -6.69
CA TRP A 22 9.52 -11.17 -5.31
C TRP A 22 10.27 -12.49 -5.28
N TRP A 23 9.85 -13.50 -6.05
CA TRP A 23 10.56 -14.78 -6.14
C TRP A 23 11.98 -14.65 -6.69
N LEU A 24 12.19 -13.73 -7.63
CA LEU A 24 13.52 -13.44 -8.17
C LEU A 24 14.42 -12.76 -7.14
N LYS A 25 13.89 -11.79 -6.38
CA LYS A 25 14.65 -11.05 -5.36
C LYS A 25 14.89 -11.84 -4.08
N ALA A 26 13.97 -12.70 -3.66
CA ALA A 26 14.08 -13.51 -2.45
C ALA A 26 15.33 -14.41 -2.43
N LYS A 27 15.90 -14.72 -3.59
CA LYS A 27 17.15 -15.51 -3.72
C LYS A 27 18.41 -14.74 -3.29
N SER A 28 18.39 -13.41 -3.32
CA SER A 28 19.55 -12.56 -3.05
C SER A 28 19.35 -11.62 -1.86
N THR A 29 18.12 -11.24 -1.55
CA THR A 29 17.79 -10.40 -0.41
C THR A 29 16.40 -10.80 0.10
N PRO A 30 16.24 -11.11 1.41
CA PRO A 30 14.92 -11.37 1.97
C PRO A 30 13.95 -10.23 1.66
N VAL A 31 12.76 -10.58 1.21
CA VAL A 31 11.68 -9.61 1.01
C VAL A 31 11.15 -9.26 2.39
N ASP A 32 11.44 -8.04 2.84
CA ASP A 32 11.00 -7.52 4.14
C ASP A 32 9.96 -6.42 3.90
N ILE A 33 8.69 -6.77 4.10
CA ILE A 33 7.53 -5.89 3.91
C ILE A 33 6.85 -5.72 5.26
N HIS A 34 6.71 -4.48 5.70
CA HIS A 34 6.04 -4.12 6.94
C HIS A 34 4.72 -3.42 6.62
N PRO A 35 3.57 -4.08 6.82
CA PRO A 35 2.27 -3.43 6.69
C PRO A 35 2.13 -2.29 7.72
N LEU A 36 1.54 -1.18 7.29
CA LEU A 36 1.27 -0.02 8.12
C LEU A 36 -0.18 0.42 7.92
N THR A 37 -1.01 0.15 8.93
CA THR A 37 -2.41 0.60 8.96
C THR A 37 -2.64 1.48 10.19
N ARG A 38 -3.14 2.70 9.96
CA ARG A 38 -3.37 3.72 11.00
C ARG A 38 -4.75 4.37 10.83
N PRO A 39 -5.82 3.76 11.35
CA PRO A 39 -7.11 4.42 11.48
C PRO A 39 -7.05 5.42 12.65
N LEU A 40 -7.63 6.60 12.47
CA LEU A 40 -7.88 7.57 13.53
C LEU A 40 -9.38 7.63 13.77
N SER A 41 -9.78 7.29 14.98
CA SER A 41 -11.19 7.34 15.41
C SER A 41 -11.47 8.58 16.24
N ASP A 42 -12.69 9.09 16.14
CA ASP A 42 -13.20 10.14 17.02
C ASP A 42 -13.62 9.60 18.40
N GLU A 43 -14.12 10.49 19.26
CA GLU A 43 -14.60 10.18 20.59
C GLU A 43 -15.79 9.20 20.65
N HIS A 44 -16.46 8.96 19.52
CA HIS A 44 -17.57 8.00 19.38
C HIS A 44 -17.12 6.68 18.73
N ASN A 45 -15.82 6.47 18.53
CA ASN A 45 -15.20 5.34 17.84
C ASN A 45 -15.47 5.26 16.32
N TYR A 46 -15.92 6.34 15.67
CA TYR A 46 -16.02 6.37 14.22
C TYR A 46 -14.68 6.75 13.59
N ILE A 47 -14.27 6.02 12.54
CA ILE A 47 -13.04 6.32 11.80
C ILE A 47 -13.22 7.63 11.04
N SER A 48 -12.48 8.66 11.45
CA SER A 48 -12.52 10.00 10.84
C SER A 48 -11.38 10.27 9.86
N ALA A 49 -10.32 9.47 9.89
CA ALA A 49 -9.22 9.51 8.93
C ALA A 49 -8.45 8.17 8.94
N GLY A 50 -7.63 7.90 7.93
CA GLY A 50 -6.81 6.69 7.91
C GLY A 50 -5.71 6.67 6.86
N LEU A 51 -4.69 5.87 7.16
CA LEU A 51 -3.58 5.50 6.28
C LEU A 51 -3.49 3.98 6.15
N VAL A 52 -3.38 3.48 4.92
CA VAL A 52 -3.01 2.10 4.59
C VAL A 52 -1.79 2.15 3.68
N ALA A 53 -0.69 1.61 4.16
CA ALA A 53 0.60 1.63 3.50
C ALA A 53 1.39 0.35 3.80
N LYS A 54 2.54 0.21 3.14
CA LYS A 54 3.55 -0.80 3.42
C LYS A 54 4.94 -0.20 3.26
N ALA A 55 5.84 -0.51 4.18
CA ALA A 55 7.24 -0.15 4.07
C ALA A 55 8.05 -1.35 3.58
N TRP A 56 8.94 -1.13 2.61
CA TRP A 56 9.80 -2.19 2.06
C TRP A 56 11.05 -1.61 1.42
N GLN A 57 12.23 -2.19 1.72
CA GLN A 57 13.53 -1.80 1.13
C GLN A 57 13.82 -0.29 1.13
N GLY A 58 13.43 0.42 2.20
CA GLY A 58 13.62 1.87 2.32
C GLY A 58 12.61 2.72 1.53
N ALA A 59 11.62 2.10 0.90
CA ALA A 59 10.47 2.76 0.30
C ALA A 59 9.24 2.64 1.22
N LEU A 60 8.39 3.67 1.18
CA LEU A 60 7.04 3.66 1.75
C LEU A 60 6.06 3.70 0.57
N ASP A 61 5.23 2.67 0.44
CA ASP A 61 4.18 2.57 -0.58
C ASP A 61 2.82 2.80 0.10
N ILE A 62 2.21 3.95 -0.21
CA ILE A 62 0.93 4.36 0.36
C ILE A 62 -0.17 3.97 -0.61
N GLN A 63 -0.99 3.01 -0.18
CA GLN A 63 -2.13 2.57 -0.98
C GLN A 63 -3.32 3.52 -0.81
N TYR A 64 -3.59 3.94 0.43
CA TYR A 64 -4.69 4.85 0.74
C TYR A 64 -4.30 5.84 1.82
N LEU A 65 -4.61 7.11 1.58
CA LEU A 65 -4.63 8.18 2.56
C LEU A 65 -5.97 8.90 2.45
N TRP A 66 -6.73 8.91 3.54
CA TRP A 66 -8.07 9.46 3.55
C TRP A 66 -8.33 10.28 4.81
N VAL A 67 -9.06 11.39 4.66
CA VAL A 67 -9.54 12.24 5.74
C VAL A 67 -11.01 12.52 5.49
N GLY A 68 -11.85 12.27 6.49
CA GLY A 68 -13.26 12.59 6.42
C GLY A 68 -13.49 14.09 6.27
N GLU A 69 -14.55 14.46 5.55
CA GLU A 69 -14.84 15.85 5.17
C GLU A 69 -14.92 16.79 6.39
N SER A 70 -15.51 16.33 7.49
CA SER A 70 -15.62 17.07 8.77
C SER A 70 -14.27 17.43 9.41
N ARG A 71 -13.18 16.81 8.95
CA ARG A 71 -11.80 17.03 9.43
C ARG A 71 -10.87 17.63 8.36
N SER A 72 -11.40 17.96 7.18
CA SER A 72 -10.62 18.58 6.10
C SER A 72 -10.05 19.94 6.53
N GLY A 73 -8.83 20.25 6.09
CA GLY A 73 -8.13 21.49 6.42
C GLY A 73 -7.52 21.55 7.83
N GLN A 74 -7.69 20.52 8.67
CA GLN A 74 -7.17 20.50 10.05
C GLN A 74 -5.78 19.86 10.18
N GLY A 75 -5.14 19.50 9.06
CA GLY A 75 -3.78 18.94 9.06
C GLY A 75 -3.70 17.42 9.28
N MET A 76 -4.81 16.70 9.47
CA MET A 76 -4.80 15.26 9.77
C MET A 76 -4.04 14.39 8.76
N ALA A 77 -4.11 14.72 7.47
CA ALA A 77 -3.34 14.00 6.45
C ALA A 77 -1.83 14.11 6.68
N ARG A 78 -1.34 15.29 7.11
CA ARG A 78 0.08 15.50 7.45
C ARG A 78 0.46 14.66 8.66
N ASP A 79 -0.38 14.67 9.69
CA ASP A 79 -0.08 13.95 10.93
C ASP A 79 -0.04 12.43 10.70
N LEU A 80 -0.95 11.90 9.88
CA LEU A 80 -0.91 10.50 9.42
C LEU A 80 0.40 10.16 8.70
N MET A 81 0.87 11.05 7.82
CA MET A 81 2.14 10.87 7.10
C MET A 81 3.37 10.95 8.01
N GLN A 82 3.31 11.73 9.10
CA GLN A 82 4.41 11.83 10.06
C GLN A 82 4.50 10.62 11.00
N MET A 83 3.40 9.88 11.16
CA MET A 83 3.35 8.62 11.91
C MET A 83 3.72 7.40 11.06
N ALA A 84 4.03 7.61 9.78
CA ALA A 84 4.32 6.56 8.82
C ALA A 84 5.79 6.12 8.81
#